data_AF-A0A4Q7D4P6-F1
#
_entry.id   AF-A0A4Q7D4P6-F1
#
_cell.length_a   1.000
_cell.length_b   1.000
_cell.length_c   1.000
_cell.angle_alpha   90.00
_cell.angle_beta   90.00
_cell.angle_gamma   90.00
#
_symmetry.space_group_name_H-M   'P 1'
#
loop_
_entity.id
_entity.type
_entity.pdbx_description
1 polymer ?
#
loop_
_entity_poly.entity_id
_entity_poly.type
_entity_poly.pdbx_seq_one_letter_code
_entity_poly.pdbx_strand_id
1 'polypeptide(L)'
;MLDTTLSDQQLIDTFLPQILENEAKGVLQDLFAQPTLAMQFLFFSEEATRKAIKHVVGIFDECYRAGQLKVAMSHENGCLYGYALLFVHPDPNVPRYCHKIFVFPDFRGHGIGSQILNALIDDPRDTALLCGYDLIDFYENAGLEQKGAFAAPGKQQGFALTQGMYADLVVMGTRGASVAAGVFMLNDDDVKALLACA
;
A
#
# COMPACT_ATOMS: atom_id res chain seq x y z
N MET A 1 34.39 -19.62 -5.50
CA MET A 1 33.53 -18.80 -4.62
C MET A 1 32.11 -19.28 -4.87
N LEU A 2 31.44 -19.80 -3.83
CA LEU A 2 30.06 -20.26 -3.94
C LEU A 2 29.17 -19.01 -3.95
N ASP A 3 28.66 -18.69 -5.13
CA ASP A 3 27.64 -17.65 -5.32
C ASP A 3 26.32 -18.22 -4.81
N THR A 4 26.04 -18.07 -3.52
CA THR A 4 24.74 -18.42 -2.95
C THR A 4 23.75 -17.32 -3.34
N THR A 5 23.17 -17.45 -4.53
CA THR A 5 22.01 -16.65 -4.93
C THR A 5 20.89 -16.92 -3.93
N LEU A 6 20.44 -15.88 -3.22
CA LEU A 6 19.24 -15.97 -2.38
C LEU A 6 18.05 -16.31 -3.28
N SER A 7 17.14 -17.16 -2.81
CA SER A 7 15.83 -17.28 -3.46
C SER A 7 15.06 -15.97 -3.35
N ASP A 8 14.15 -15.70 -4.29
CA ASP A 8 13.31 -14.50 -4.29
C ASP A 8 12.61 -14.29 -2.93
N GLN A 9 12.16 -15.37 -2.30
CA GLN A 9 11.53 -15.34 -0.99
C GLN A 9 12.51 -14.88 0.12
N GLN A 10 13.72 -15.43 0.17
CA GLN A 10 14.73 -15.03 1.17
C GLN A 10 15.16 -13.57 0.98
N LEU A 11 15.17 -13.10 -0.27
CA LEU A 11 15.48 -11.72 -0.56
C LEU A 11 14.36 -10.79 -0.12
N ILE A 12 13.10 -11.13 -0.38
CA ILE A 12 11.93 -10.40 0.14
C ILE A 12 12.00 -10.34 1.66
N ASP A 13 12.24 -11.47 2.32
CA ASP A 13 12.32 -11.54 3.79
C ASP A 13 13.43 -10.64 4.37
N THR A 14 14.50 -10.39 3.60
CA THR A 14 15.58 -9.48 3.98
C THR A 14 15.13 -8.02 4.01
N PHE A 15 14.31 -7.60 3.04
CA PHE A 15 13.84 -6.22 2.92
C PHE A 15 12.49 -5.94 3.58
N LEU A 16 11.69 -6.99 3.84
CA LEU A 16 10.33 -6.88 4.35
C LEU A 16 10.23 -6.01 5.61
N PRO A 17 11.10 -6.14 6.65
CA PRO A 17 11.00 -5.28 7.82
C PRO A 17 11.10 -3.79 7.50
N GLN A 18 12.03 -3.41 6.61
CA GLN A 18 12.21 -2.03 6.18
C GLN A 18 10.98 -1.53 5.39
N ILE A 19 10.44 -2.36 4.50
CA ILE A 19 9.25 -2.03 3.69
C ILE A 19 8.04 -1.80 4.59
N LEU A 20 7.76 -2.73 5.51
CA LEU A 20 6.61 -2.63 6.40
C LEU A 20 6.73 -1.43 7.35
N GLU A 21 7.93 -1.14 7.86
CA GLU A 21 8.15 0.04 8.70
C GLU A 21 7.95 1.33 7.92
N ASN A 22 8.41 1.41 6.66
CA ASN A 22 8.22 2.59 5.83
C ASN A 22 6.74 2.81 5.50
N GLU A 23 5.99 1.75 5.21
CA GLU A 23 4.55 1.86 4.96
C GLU A 23 3.76 2.21 6.22
N ALA A 24 4.12 1.64 7.37
CA ALA A 24 3.52 2.03 8.64
C ALA A 24 3.71 3.54 8.94
N LYS A 25 4.90 4.08 8.66
CA LYS A 25 5.16 5.53 8.79
C LYS A 25 4.28 6.35 7.83
N GLY A 26 4.14 5.89 6.59
CA GLY A 26 3.24 6.51 5.61
C GLY A 26 1.79 6.55 6.07
N VAL A 27 1.26 5.41 6.54
CA VAL A 27 -0.11 5.33 7.07
C VAL A 27 -0.33 6.29 8.23
N LEU A 28 0.62 6.41 9.17
CA LEU A 28 0.51 7.36 10.27
C LEU A 28 0.55 8.82 9.79
N GLN A 29 1.36 9.14 8.77
CA GLN A 29 1.37 10.47 8.16
C GLN A 29 0.03 10.79 7.49
N ASP A 30 -0.55 9.82 6.77
CA ASP A 30 -1.84 10.00 6.10
C ASP A 30 -2.98 10.19 7.11
N LEU A 31 -2.94 9.46 8.24
CA LEU A 31 -3.88 9.65 9.36
C LEU A 31 -3.70 11.02 10.03
N PHE A 32 -2.45 11.46 10.25
CA PHE A 32 -2.16 12.79 10.80
C PHE A 32 -2.66 13.91 9.87
N ALA A 33 -2.60 13.72 8.56
CA ALA A 33 -3.08 14.68 7.58
C ALA A 33 -4.61 14.85 7.59
N GLN A 34 -5.36 13.94 8.23
CA GLN A 34 -6.82 14.04 8.33
C GLN A 34 -7.23 15.09 9.36
N PRO A 35 -8.03 16.11 8.99
CA PRO A 35 -8.44 17.17 9.91
C PRO A 35 -9.12 16.67 11.20
N THR A 36 -9.83 15.55 11.12
CA THR A 36 -10.55 14.94 12.26
C THR A 36 -9.65 14.19 13.24
N LEU A 37 -8.42 13.84 12.82
CA LEU A 37 -7.45 13.06 13.60
C LEU A 37 -6.16 13.82 13.92
N ALA A 38 -5.89 14.91 13.20
CA ALA A 38 -4.64 15.68 13.31
C ALA A 38 -4.31 16.09 14.76
N MET A 39 -5.30 16.57 15.52
CA MET A 39 -5.10 17.03 16.90
C MET A 39 -4.70 15.89 17.85
N GLN A 40 -5.19 14.68 17.61
CA GLN A 40 -4.89 13.50 18.42
C GLN A 40 -3.47 13.01 18.16
N PHE A 41 -3.03 13.05 16.90
CA PHE A 41 -1.68 12.65 16.51
C PHE A 41 -0.61 13.72 16.81
N LEU A 42 -0.98 15.01 16.90
CA LEU A 42 -0.06 16.11 17.20
C LEU A 42 0.70 15.94 18.52
N PHE A 43 0.10 15.28 19.51
CA PHE A 43 0.67 15.10 20.84
C PHE A 43 1.38 13.75 21.05
N PHE A 44 1.59 12.97 19.98
CA PHE A 44 2.30 11.72 20.09
C PHE A 44 3.75 11.97 20.54
N SER A 45 4.14 11.32 21.64
CA SER A 45 5.54 11.19 22.00
C SER A 45 6.30 10.31 20.98
N GLU A 46 7.63 10.33 21.02
CA GLU A 46 8.46 9.41 20.24
C GLU A 46 8.14 7.94 20.59
N GLU A 47 7.90 7.65 21.88
CA GLU A 47 7.53 6.31 22.31
C GLU A 47 6.16 5.89 21.78
N ALA A 48 5.17 6.79 21.84
CA ALA A 48 3.84 6.57 21.28
C ALA A 48 3.89 6.32 19.78
N THR A 49 4.66 7.14 19.06
CA THR A 49 4.91 6.99 17.63
C THR A 49 5.51 5.63 17.32
N ARG A 50 6.53 5.19 18.07
CA ARG A 50 7.15 3.88 17.88
C ARG A 50 6.18 2.73 18.15
N LYS A 51 5.30 2.85 19.16
CA LYS A 51 4.25 1.84 19.46
C LYS A 51 3.23 1.77 18.32
N ALA A 52 2.78 2.91 17.81
CA ALA A 52 1.85 2.99 16.69
C ALA A 52 2.45 2.40 15.41
N ILE A 53 3.71 2.71 15.08
CA ILE A 53 4.42 2.11 13.95
C ILE A 53 4.44 0.58 14.11
N LYS A 54 4.84 0.09 15.29
CA LYS A 54 4.88 -1.35 15.55
C LYS A 54 3.52 -2.02 15.40
N HIS A 55 2.43 -1.34 15.78
CA HIS A 55 1.08 -1.85 15.64
C HIS A 55 0.70 -2.01 14.15
N VAL A 56 0.90 -0.98 13.33
CA VAL A 56 0.62 -1.05 11.88
C VAL A 56 1.51 -2.08 11.18
N VAL A 57 2.80 -2.18 11.55
CA VAL A 57 3.70 -3.24 11.06
C VAL A 57 3.14 -4.62 11.39
N GLY A 58 2.58 -4.81 12.59
CA GLY A 58 1.93 -6.07 12.99
C GLY A 58 0.77 -6.45 12.07
N ILE A 59 -0.09 -5.50 11.74
CA ILE A 59 -1.21 -5.71 10.80
C ILE A 59 -0.69 -6.16 9.44
N PHE A 60 0.31 -5.47 8.89
CA PHE A 60 0.88 -5.85 7.60
C PHE A 60 1.60 -7.21 7.63
N ASP A 61 2.34 -7.52 8.70
CA ASP A 61 3.01 -8.81 8.88
C ASP A 61 1.99 -9.96 8.97
N GLU A 62 0.87 -9.76 9.66
CA GLU A 62 -0.23 -10.72 9.69
C GLU A 62 -0.81 -10.98 8.30
N CYS A 63 -1.11 -9.92 7.53
CA CYS A 63 -1.56 -10.05 6.15
C CYS A 63 -0.52 -10.76 5.26
N TYR A 64 0.77 -10.48 5.45
CA TYR A 64 1.86 -11.11 4.71
C TYR A 64 1.95 -12.61 4.99
N ARG A 65 1.95 -13.00 6.26
CA ARG A 65 1.99 -14.41 6.69
C ARG A 65 0.73 -15.17 6.26
N ALA A 66 -0.41 -14.50 6.20
CA ALA A 66 -1.66 -15.06 5.66
C ALA A 66 -1.66 -15.20 4.12
N GLY A 67 -0.62 -14.69 3.43
CA GLY A 67 -0.53 -14.69 1.97
C GLY A 67 -1.41 -13.64 1.28
N GLN A 68 -2.02 -12.76 2.06
CA GLN A 68 -2.90 -11.68 1.60
C GLN A 68 -2.14 -10.39 1.26
N LEU A 69 -0.88 -10.28 1.69
CA LEU A 69 0.03 -9.20 1.30
C LEU A 69 1.19 -9.78 0.50
N LYS A 70 1.50 -9.15 -0.63
CA LYS A 70 2.64 -9.48 -1.49
C LYS A 70 3.46 -8.23 -1.77
N VAL A 71 4.73 -8.42 -2.06
CA VAL A 71 5.69 -7.36 -2.35
C VAL A 71 6.32 -7.63 -3.71
N ALA A 72 6.29 -6.67 -4.61
CA ALA A 72 7.15 -6.62 -5.78
C ALA A 72 8.27 -5.63 -5.51
N MET A 73 9.53 -5.95 -5.83
CA MET A 73 10.68 -5.12 -5.49
C MET A 73 11.53 -4.81 -6.72
N SER A 74 12.11 -3.61 -6.75
CA SER A 74 13.24 -3.28 -7.59
C SER A 74 14.47 -3.15 -6.71
N HIS A 75 15.46 -4.00 -6.95
CA HIS A 75 16.67 -4.07 -6.14
C HIS A 75 17.85 -4.50 -7.01
N GLU A 76 19.06 -4.21 -6.56
CA GLU A 76 20.29 -4.72 -7.17
C GLU A 76 21.41 -4.72 -6.13
N ASN A 77 22.31 -5.71 -6.16
CA ASN A 77 23.50 -5.77 -5.30
C ASN A 77 23.22 -5.55 -3.79
N GLY A 78 22.09 -6.07 -3.29
CA GLY A 78 21.68 -5.91 -1.88
C GLY A 78 21.11 -4.54 -1.52
N CYS A 79 20.85 -3.67 -2.50
CA CYS A 79 20.22 -2.37 -2.33
C CYS A 79 18.78 -2.40 -2.85
N LEU A 80 17.82 -1.97 -2.04
CA LEU A 80 16.41 -1.81 -2.42
C LEU A 80 16.19 -0.41 -2.99
N TYR A 81 15.75 -0.32 -4.24
CA TYR A 81 15.51 0.96 -4.92
C TYR A 81 14.04 1.40 -4.83
N GLY A 82 13.12 0.44 -4.79
CA GLY A 82 11.69 0.68 -4.69
C GLY A 82 10.90 -0.62 -4.58
N TYR A 83 9.62 -0.50 -4.31
CA TYR A 83 8.72 -1.63 -4.17
C TYR A 83 7.27 -1.26 -4.51
N ALA A 84 6.45 -2.28 -4.76
CA ALA A 84 5.00 -2.18 -4.72
C ALA A 84 4.43 -3.11 -3.65
N LEU A 85 3.43 -2.61 -2.92
CA LEU A 85 2.69 -3.37 -1.93
C LEU A 85 1.33 -3.79 -2.50
N LEU A 86 1.06 -5.09 -2.51
CA LEU A 86 -0.10 -5.67 -3.17
C LEU A 86 -0.96 -6.44 -2.16
N PHE A 87 -2.23 -6.09 -2.03
CA PHE A 87 -3.20 -6.90 -1.32
C PHE A 87 -3.89 -7.88 -2.27
N VAL A 88 -3.96 -9.13 -1.83
CA VAL A 88 -4.38 -10.26 -2.64
C VAL A 88 -5.57 -10.92 -1.97
N HIS A 89 -6.71 -10.90 -2.66
CA HIS A 89 -7.89 -11.60 -2.20
C HIS A 89 -7.74 -13.12 -2.44
N PRO A 90 -8.30 -13.98 -1.56
CA PRO A 90 -8.28 -15.44 -1.74
C PRO A 90 -9.00 -15.92 -3.01
N ASP A 91 -10.05 -15.20 -3.44
CA ASP A 91 -10.70 -15.44 -4.73
C ASP A 91 -9.79 -14.92 -5.87
N PRO A 92 -9.32 -15.78 -6.79
CA PRO A 92 -8.46 -15.38 -7.90
C PRO A 92 -9.15 -14.47 -8.92
N ASN A 93 -10.49 -14.41 -8.94
CA ASN A 93 -11.25 -13.55 -9.84
C ASN A 93 -11.35 -12.10 -9.34
N VAL A 94 -10.93 -11.84 -8.10
CA VAL A 94 -10.85 -10.50 -7.54
C VAL A 94 -9.46 -9.93 -7.89
N PRO A 95 -9.39 -8.78 -8.58
CA PRO A 95 -8.13 -8.13 -8.89
C PRO A 95 -7.29 -7.90 -7.64
N ARG A 96 -5.97 -8.07 -7.75
CA ARG A 96 -5.07 -7.67 -6.66
C ARG A 96 -5.10 -6.15 -6.54
N TYR A 97 -5.09 -5.66 -5.32
CA TYR A 97 -5.07 -4.23 -5.04
C TYR A 97 -3.62 -3.77 -4.84
N CYS A 98 -3.10 -2.97 -5.78
CA CYS A 98 -1.85 -2.27 -5.60
C CYS A 98 -2.06 -1.07 -4.67
N HIS A 99 -1.74 -1.29 -3.40
CA HIS A 99 -1.87 -0.29 -2.35
C HIS A 99 -0.94 0.89 -2.57
N LYS A 100 0.31 0.62 -3.00
CA LYS A 100 1.29 1.66 -3.24
C LYS A 100 2.42 1.19 -4.12
N ILE A 101 2.96 2.11 -4.92
CA ILE A 101 4.26 2.00 -5.56
C ILE A 101 5.15 3.07 -4.92
N PHE A 102 6.26 2.66 -4.32
CA PHE A 102 7.22 3.55 -3.66
C PHE A 102 8.60 3.40 -4.28
N VAL A 103 9.26 4.52 -4.53
CA VAL A 103 10.66 4.59 -4.94
C VAL A 103 11.38 5.50 -3.94
N PHE A 104 12.50 5.02 -3.40
CA PHE A 104 13.28 5.82 -2.45
C PHE A 104 13.75 7.11 -3.14
N PRO A 105 13.77 8.26 -2.41
CA PRO A 105 14.05 9.57 -2.99
C PRO A 105 15.27 9.62 -3.91
N ASP A 106 16.36 8.97 -3.49
CA ASP A 106 17.64 8.98 -4.21
C ASP A 106 17.59 8.25 -5.57
N PHE A 107 16.58 7.40 -5.81
CA PHE A 107 16.42 6.65 -7.05
C PHE A 107 15.24 7.15 -7.92
N ARG A 108 14.52 8.19 -7.49
CA ARG A 108 13.43 8.78 -8.28
C ARG A 108 13.95 9.40 -9.57
N GLY A 109 13.09 9.49 -10.60
CA GLY A 109 13.46 10.02 -11.92
C GLY A 109 14.16 9.04 -12.85
N HIS A 110 14.46 7.82 -12.40
CA HIS A 110 15.16 6.78 -13.19
C HIS A 110 14.22 5.74 -13.81
N GLY A 111 12.91 6.01 -13.86
CA GLY A 111 11.92 5.11 -14.45
C GLY A 111 11.53 3.88 -13.61
N ILE A 112 12.08 3.72 -12.41
CA ILE A 112 11.85 2.55 -11.52
C ILE A 112 10.36 2.34 -11.20
N GLY A 113 9.65 3.43 -10.88
CA GLY A 113 8.21 3.35 -10.61
C GLY A 113 7.40 2.84 -11.80
N SER A 114 7.74 3.29 -13.01
CA SER A 114 7.13 2.80 -14.26
C SER A 114 7.50 1.35 -14.54
N GLN A 115 8.74 0.93 -14.27
CA GLN A 115 9.15 -0.47 -14.42
C GLN A 115 8.35 -1.39 -13.48
N ILE A 116 8.20 -1.00 -12.21
CA ILE A 116 7.38 -1.73 -11.24
C ILE A 116 5.92 -1.78 -11.72
N LEU A 117 5.34 -0.65 -12.10
CA LEU A 117 3.96 -0.58 -12.61
C LEU A 117 3.75 -1.49 -13.82
N ASN A 118 4.62 -1.42 -14.83
CA ASN A 118 4.50 -2.22 -16.04
C ASN A 118 4.59 -3.71 -15.72
N ALA A 119 5.50 -4.12 -14.83
CA ALA A 119 5.58 -5.50 -14.37
C ALA A 119 4.28 -5.97 -13.68
N LEU A 120 3.56 -5.07 -13.00
CA LEU A 120 2.25 -5.39 -12.43
C LEU A 120 1.14 -5.48 -13.48
N ILE A 121 1.20 -4.70 -14.55
CA ILE A 121 0.20 -4.68 -15.62
C ILE A 121 0.38 -5.86 -16.57
N ASP A 122 1.62 -6.25 -16.84
CA ASP A 122 1.97 -7.38 -17.73
C ASP A 122 1.74 -8.76 -17.09
N ASP A 123 1.48 -8.79 -15.78
CA ASP A 123 1.09 -10.01 -15.07
C ASP A 123 -0.30 -10.49 -15.53
N PRO A 124 -0.49 -11.81 -15.77
CA PRO A 124 -1.79 -12.35 -16.14
C PRO A 124 -2.92 -12.09 -15.12
N ARG A 125 -2.58 -11.76 -13.87
CA ARG A 125 -3.57 -11.46 -12.84
C ARG A 125 -3.96 -9.98 -12.88
N ASP A 126 -5.27 -9.74 -12.96
CA ASP A 126 -5.85 -8.40 -12.91
C ASP A 126 -5.37 -7.61 -11.68
N THR A 127 -5.08 -6.33 -11.91
CA THR A 127 -4.61 -5.39 -10.90
C THR A 127 -5.51 -4.16 -10.87
N ALA A 128 -5.76 -3.64 -9.67
CA ALA A 128 -6.44 -2.37 -9.47
C ALA A 128 -5.66 -1.51 -8.46
N LEU A 129 -5.81 -0.20 -8.55
CA LEU A 129 -5.21 0.77 -7.63
C LEU A 129 -6.14 1.97 -7.44
N LEU A 130 -5.85 2.76 -6.41
CA LEU A 130 -6.49 4.06 -6.21
C LEU A 130 -5.51 5.17 -6.60
N CYS A 131 -6.01 6.19 -7.28
CA CYS A 131 -5.24 7.40 -7.55
C CYS A 131 -6.10 8.66 -7.46
N GLY A 132 -5.44 9.82 -7.29
CA GLY A 132 -6.07 11.11 -7.50
C GLY A 132 -6.43 11.33 -8.96
N TYR A 133 -7.38 12.24 -9.21
CA TYR A 133 -7.81 12.59 -10.58
C TYR A 133 -6.68 13.10 -11.48
N ASP A 134 -5.68 13.74 -10.90
CA ASP A 134 -4.51 14.28 -11.60
C ASP A 134 -3.58 13.19 -12.17
N LEU A 135 -3.72 11.95 -11.71
CA LEU A 135 -2.89 10.82 -12.15
C LEU A 135 -3.60 9.88 -13.14
N ILE A 136 -4.86 10.18 -13.53
CA ILE A 136 -5.63 9.31 -14.44
C ILE A 136 -4.89 9.12 -15.77
N ASP A 137 -4.53 10.21 -16.46
CA ASP A 137 -3.84 10.16 -17.75
C ASP A 137 -2.52 9.36 -17.66
N PHE A 138 -1.80 9.49 -16.54
CA PHE A 138 -0.57 8.71 -16.32
C PHE A 138 -0.84 7.20 -16.32
N TYR A 139 -1.87 6.76 -15.60
CA TYR A 139 -2.22 5.34 -15.50
C TYR A 139 -2.90 4.81 -16.76
N GLU A 140 -3.69 5.61 -17.46
CA GLU A 140 -4.27 5.22 -18.75
C GLU A 140 -3.19 5.04 -19.84
N ASN A 141 -2.19 5.91 -19.86
CA ASN A 141 -1.03 5.77 -20.75
C ASN A 141 -0.18 4.53 -20.42
N ALA A 142 -0.20 4.07 -19.16
CA ALA A 142 0.42 2.81 -18.77
C ALA A 142 -0.42 1.57 -19.12
N GLY A 143 -1.67 1.75 -19.58
CA GLY A 143 -2.55 0.67 -20.04
C GLY A 143 -3.69 0.30 -19.09
N LEU A 144 -3.85 1.00 -17.96
CA LEU A 144 -5.02 0.85 -17.09
C LEU A 144 -6.26 1.56 -17.67
N GLU A 145 -7.42 1.26 -17.11
CA GLU A 145 -8.70 1.93 -17.39
C GLU A 145 -9.26 2.53 -16.10
N GLN A 146 -9.86 3.72 -16.23
CA GLN A 146 -10.70 4.27 -15.18
C GLN A 146 -11.94 3.39 -14.97
N LYS A 147 -12.15 2.94 -13.73
CA LYS A 147 -13.32 2.13 -13.33
C LYS A 147 -14.40 2.94 -12.62
N GLY A 148 -14.07 4.15 -12.17
CA GLY A 148 -15.00 5.08 -11.53
C GLY A 148 -14.47 5.62 -10.19
N ALA A 149 -15.25 6.50 -9.56
CA ALA A 149 -14.93 7.02 -8.24
C ALA A 149 -14.95 5.90 -7.19
N PHE A 150 -13.98 5.92 -6.27
CA PHE A 150 -13.95 4.98 -5.16
C PHE A 150 -14.94 5.42 -4.08
N ALA A 151 -15.89 4.53 -3.76
CA ALA A 151 -16.82 4.74 -2.66
C ALA A 151 -16.29 4.01 -1.42
N ALA A 152 -15.52 4.72 -0.59
CA ALA A 152 -15.01 4.16 0.65
C ALA A 152 -16.17 3.74 1.59
N PRO A 153 -16.06 2.59 2.27
CA PRO A 153 -17.03 2.17 3.27
C PRO A 153 -17.18 3.25 4.35
N GLY A 154 -18.41 3.44 4.80
CA GLY A 154 -18.77 4.53 5.71
C GLY A 154 -18.81 4.11 7.18
N LYS A 155 -19.31 5.02 8.03
CA LYS A 155 -19.49 4.80 9.47
C LYS A 155 -20.24 3.52 9.85
N GLN A 156 -21.29 3.16 9.10
CA GLN A 156 -22.07 1.95 9.41
C GLN A 156 -21.26 0.65 9.21
N GLN A 157 -20.16 0.72 8.47
CA GLN A 157 -19.25 -0.40 8.21
C GLN A 157 -17.98 -0.32 9.09
N GLY A 158 -17.89 0.65 10.00
CA GLY A 158 -16.76 0.82 10.92
C GLY A 158 -15.53 1.50 10.30
N PHE A 159 -15.71 2.40 9.34
CA PHE A 159 -14.60 3.13 8.68
C PHE A 159 -14.77 4.66 8.78
N ALA A 160 -15.50 5.16 9.79
CA ALA A 160 -15.77 6.59 9.94
C ALA A 160 -14.49 7.44 10.07
N LEU A 161 -13.42 6.89 10.66
CA LEU A 161 -12.18 7.60 10.95
C LEU A 161 -11.22 7.65 9.76
N THR A 162 -11.34 6.70 8.83
CA THR A 162 -10.44 6.59 7.66
C THR A 162 -11.11 6.93 6.35
N GLN A 163 -12.45 7.00 6.29
CA GLN A 163 -13.19 7.31 5.06
C GLN A 163 -12.67 8.57 4.34
N GLY A 164 -12.33 9.61 5.09
CA GLY A 164 -11.82 10.89 4.55
C GLY A 164 -10.49 10.77 3.79
N MET A 165 -9.66 9.78 4.13
CA MET A 165 -8.38 9.53 3.45
C MET A 165 -8.55 9.11 2.00
N TYR A 166 -9.74 8.61 1.65
CA TYR A 166 -10.05 8.08 0.34
C TYR A 166 -11.02 8.97 -0.45
N ALA A 167 -11.28 10.18 0.05
CA ALA A 167 -12.07 11.17 -0.65
C ALA A 167 -11.40 11.54 -1.99
N ASP A 168 -12.23 11.74 -3.02
CA ASP A 168 -11.78 12.15 -4.36
C ASP A 168 -10.77 11.21 -5.03
N LEU A 169 -10.71 9.95 -4.60
CA LEU A 169 -9.93 8.91 -5.28
C LEU A 169 -10.75 8.18 -6.34
N VAL A 170 -10.04 7.73 -7.36
CA VAL A 170 -10.57 6.99 -8.49
C VAL A 170 -9.95 5.61 -8.53
N VAL A 171 -10.77 4.61 -8.86
CA VAL A 171 -10.30 3.25 -9.11
C VAL A 171 -9.78 3.17 -10.54
N MET A 172 -8.50 2.83 -10.68
CA MET A 172 -7.89 2.42 -11.94
C MET A 172 -7.69 0.91 -11.92
N GLY A 173 -7.83 0.22 -13.05
CA GLY A 173 -7.56 -1.21 -13.09
C GLY A 173 -7.34 -1.77 -14.49
N THR A 174 -6.89 -3.02 -14.55
CA THR A 174 -6.64 -3.75 -15.80
C THR A 174 -7.87 -3.70 -16.72
N ARG A 175 -7.64 -3.62 -18.02
CA ARG A 175 -8.73 -3.54 -19.01
C ARG A 175 -9.64 -4.76 -18.93
N GLY A 176 -10.95 -4.52 -18.93
CA GLY A 176 -11.95 -5.60 -18.81
C GLY A 176 -12.07 -6.27 -17.44
N ALA A 177 -11.19 -5.96 -16.48
CA ALA A 177 -11.27 -6.47 -15.11
C ALA A 177 -12.46 -5.88 -14.33
N SER A 178 -12.91 -6.64 -13.33
CA SER A 178 -13.93 -6.21 -12.37
C SER A 178 -13.53 -4.93 -11.61
N VAL A 179 -14.53 -4.13 -11.21
CA VAL A 179 -14.35 -2.92 -10.38
C VAL A 179 -14.06 -3.26 -8.92
N ALA A 180 -14.44 -4.47 -8.47
CA ALA A 180 -14.32 -4.87 -7.09
C ALA A 180 -12.87 -5.26 -6.74
N ALA A 181 -12.07 -4.30 -6.29
CA ALA A 181 -10.79 -4.57 -5.64
C ALA A 181 -10.97 -4.49 -4.12
N GLY A 182 -10.42 -5.46 -3.39
CA GLY A 182 -10.35 -5.43 -1.93
C GLY A 182 -9.34 -4.38 -1.46
N VAL A 183 -9.76 -3.11 -1.40
CA VAL A 183 -8.92 -2.00 -0.93
C VAL A 183 -8.61 -2.22 0.55
N PHE A 184 -7.32 -2.18 0.89
CA PHE A 184 -6.89 -2.22 2.29
C PHE A 184 -7.20 -0.88 2.97
N MET A 185 -7.85 -0.98 4.13
CA MET A 185 -8.23 0.16 4.96
C MET A 185 -8.09 -0.25 6.42
N LEU A 186 -7.57 0.66 7.26
CA LEU A 186 -7.69 0.53 8.70
C LEU A 186 -9.12 0.86 9.10
N ASN A 187 -9.73 -0.01 9.90
CA ASN A 187 -11.06 0.23 10.45
C ASN A 187 -10.99 1.15 11.69
N ASP A 188 -12.14 1.55 12.21
CA ASP A 188 -12.26 2.45 13.35
C ASP A 188 -11.61 1.89 14.63
N ASP A 189 -11.59 0.57 14.81
CA ASP A 189 -10.98 -0.06 15.98
C ASP A 189 -9.45 -0.08 15.87
N ASP A 190 -8.92 -0.31 14.67
CA ASP A 190 -7.49 -0.17 14.39
C ASP A 190 -7.01 1.26 14.69
N VAL A 191 -7.74 2.27 14.20
CA VAL A 191 -7.39 3.68 14.47
C VAL A 191 -7.48 3.99 15.96
N LYS A 192 -8.51 3.52 16.67
CA LYS A 192 -8.60 3.71 18.14
C LYS A 192 -7.44 3.05 18.88
N ALA A 193 -6.99 1.86 18.44
CA ALA A 193 -5.83 1.19 19.03
C ALA A 193 -4.55 2.01 18.84
N LEU A 194 -4.38 2.65 17.67
CA LEU A 194 -3.27 3.58 17.43
C LEU A 194 -3.34 4.79 18.36
N LEU A 195 -4.52 5.40 18.51
CA LEU A 195 -4.71 6.55 19.39
C LEU A 195 -4.49 6.21 20.88
N ALA A 196 -4.75 4.96 21.28
CA ALA A 196 -4.45 4.48 22.63
C ALA A 196 -2.94 4.30 22.90
N CYS A 197 -2.08 4.42 21.88
CA CYS A 197 -0.63 4.43 22.06
C CYS A 197 -0.07 5.77 22.56
N ALA A 198 -0.88 6.84 22.48
CA ALA A 198 -0.51 8.22 22.83
C ALA A 198 0.00 8.38 24.26
#